data_AF-A0A7X7F1I7-F1
#
_entry.id   AF-A0A7X7F1I7-F1
#
_cell.length_a   1.000
_cell.length_b   1.000
_cell.length_c   1.000
_cell.angle_alpha   90.00
_cell.angle_beta   90.00
_cell.angle_gamma   90.00
#
_symmetry.space_group_name_H-M   'P 1'
#
loop_
_entity.id
_entity.type
_entity.pdbx_description
1 polymer ?
#
loop_
_entity_poly.entity_id
_entity_poly.type
_entity_poly.pdbx_seq_one_letter_code
_entity_poly.pdbx_strand_id
1 'polypeptide(L)'
;MSNSQPTAQERFINGILPENPIYRQLLGMCPTLAVTGAMEPAITMAGATAFVLISANLIISLIRGLLKPHLRILIFTLTIATFVTIADRFLQAHMYEMSKQLGSYIPLIIVNCIIISRCEICASKQNIGTALADAVGMSLGFGLALASIATVREVLGSGTWFGMSVLPAAWPDWGIMVLPPGAFLTLGLLLGLVNWLGDRKKSTGTQ
;
A
#
# COMPACT_ATOMS: atom_id res chain seq x y z
N MET A 1 -9.76 -32.35 -7.12
CA MET A 1 -10.77 -31.41 -7.63
C MET A 1 -11.49 -30.79 -6.43
N SER A 2 -11.11 -29.56 -6.03
CA SER A 2 -11.97 -28.66 -5.27
C SER A 2 -11.85 -27.30 -5.94
N ASN A 3 -12.73 -27.08 -6.91
CA ASN A 3 -12.81 -25.89 -7.74
C ASN A 3 -13.61 -24.81 -6.98
N SER A 4 -13.09 -24.36 -5.85
CA SER A 4 -13.64 -23.20 -5.13
C SER A 4 -12.75 -22.02 -5.44
N GLN A 5 -13.07 -21.27 -6.50
CA GLN A 5 -12.47 -19.94 -6.65
C GLN A 5 -12.80 -19.16 -5.38
N PRO A 6 -11.80 -18.54 -4.71
CA PRO A 6 -12.05 -17.84 -3.46
C PRO A 6 -13.09 -16.76 -3.68
N THR A 7 -14.07 -16.71 -2.78
CA THR A 7 -15.23 -15.82 -2.88
C THR A 7 -14.73 -14.37 -2.79
N ALA A 8 -15.39 -13.42 -3.47
CA ALA A 8 -14.99 -12.00 -3.45
C ALA A 8 -14.83 -11.45 -2.01
N GLN A 9 -15.65 -11.94 -1.08
CA GLN A 9 -15.57 -11.60 0.34
C GLN A 9 -14.33 -12.18 1.04
N GLU A 10 -13.93 -13.42 0.71
CA GLU A 10 -12.70 -14.02 1.26
C GLU A 10 -11.46 -13.25 0.80
N ARG A 11 -11.41 -12.80 -0.46
CA ARG A 11 -10.29 -11.99 -0.95
C ARG A 11 -10.25 -10.60 -0.30
N PHE A 12 -11.41 -9.98 -0.09
CA PHE A 12 -11.51 -8.70 0.59
C PHE A 12 -11.02 -8.79 2.06
N ILE A 13 -11.50 -9.79 2.80
CA ILE A 13 -11.10 -10.02 4.19
C ILE A 13 -9.62 -10.44 4.27
N ASN A 14 -9.16 -11.24 3.31
CA ASN A 14 -7.76 -11.69 3.28
C ASN A 14 -6.76 -10.56 3.00
N GLY A 15 -7.13 -9.55 2.20
CA GLY A 15 -6.28 -8.39 1.94
C GLY A 15 -6.12 -7.43 3.12
N ILE A 16 -7.07 -7.42 4.06
CA ILE A 16 -7.06 -6.49 5.19
C ILE A 16 -6.28 -7.05 6.40
N LEU A 17 -6.47 -8.31 6.78
CA LEU A 17 -5.89 -8.86 8.03
C LEU A 17 -4.81 -9.95 7.86
N PRO A 18 -5.01 -11.05 7.10
CA PRO A 18 -4.02 -12.14 7.06
C PRO A 18 -2.93 -11.98 6.00
N GLU A 19 -3.15 -11.31 4.87
CA GLU A 19 -2.15 -11.10 3.80
C GLU A 19 -1.81 -9.63 3.59
N ASN A 20 -1.48 -8.92 4.68
CA ASN A 20 -1.06 -7.53 4.55
C ASN A 20 0.14 -7.41 3.57
N PRO A 21 0.03 -6.59 2.51
CA PRO A 21 1.04 -6.52 1.47
C PRO A 21 2.42 -6.09 1.99
N ILE A 22 2.46 -5.27 3.05
CA ILE A 22 3.72 -4.76 3.61
C ILE A 22 4.29 -5.77 4.61
N TYR A 23 3.51 -6.24 5.58
CA TYR A 23 4.03 -7.08 6.66
C TYR A 23 4.20 -8.55 6.31
N ARG A 24 3.45 -9.08 5.32
CA ARG A 24 3.55 -10.51 4.97
C ARG A 24 4.17 -10.76 3.61
N GLN A 25 3.93 -9.86 2.66
CA GLN A 25 4.42 -10.02 1.28
C GLN A 25 5.66 -9.17 0.99
N LEU A 26 6.00 -8.22 1.87
CA LEU A 26 7.12 -7.29 1.71
C LEU A 26 7.08 -6.54 0.36
N LEU A 27 5.87 -6.23 -0.10
CA LEU A 27 5.62 -5.46 -1.32
C LEU A 27 5.30 -4.00 -0.96
N GLY A 28 5.60 -3.09 -1.88
CA GLY A 28 5.32 -1.66 -1.73
C GLY A 28 6.33 -0.92 -0.85
N MET A 29 7.52 -1.47 -0.66
CA MET A 29 8.54 -0.93 0.24
C MET A 29 9.04 0.46 -0.18
N CYS A 30 9.17 0.73 -1.48
CA CYS A 30 9.70 2.00 -2.00
C CYS A 30 8.88 3.22 -1.54
N PRO A 31 7.54 3.27 -1.73
CA PRO A 31 6.75 4.37 -1.20
C PRO A 31 6.65 4.31 0.33
N THR A 32 6.60 3.12 0.92
CA THR A 32 6.50 2.96 2.38
C THR A 32 7.66 3.60 3.12
N LEU A 33 8.89 3.43 2.64
CA LEU A 33 10.07 3.99 3.29
C LEU A 33 10.20 5.50 3.03
N ALA A 34 9.74 5.97 1.86
CA ALA A 34 9.89 7.34 1.42
C ALA A 34 8.85 8.31 2.03
N VAL A 35 7.57 7.94 2.10
CA VAL A 35 6.48 8.88 2.44
C VAL A 35 5.90 8.73 3.85
N THR A 36 6.39 7.77 4.66
CA THR A 36 5.91 7.57 6.05
C THR A 36 6.60 8.46 7.08
N GLY A 37 7.31 9.51 6.65
CA GLY A 37 7.89 10.50 7.58
C GLY A 37 6.81 11.33 8.30
N ALA A 38 5.63 11.46 7.68
CA ALA A 38 4.45 12.10 8.25
C ALA A 38 3.19 11.40 7.74
N MET A 39 2.08 11.57 8.47
CA MET A 39 0.80 10.91 8.23
C MET A 39 0.07 11.52 7.03
N GLU A 40 0.09 12.84 6.85
CA GLU A 40 -0.53 13.52 5.71
C GLU A 40 -0.02 13.00 4.34
N PRO A 41 1.30 12.94 4.06
CA PRO A 41 1.79 12.40 2.80
C PRO A 41 1.55 10.88 2.68
N ALA A 42 1.59 10.14 3.80
CA ALA A 42 1.33 8.70 3.80
C ALA A 42 -0.12 8.37 3.42
N ILE A 43 -1.11 9.06 3.97
CA ILE A 43 -2.53 8.88 3.64
C ILE A 43 -2.80 9.31 2.20
N THR A 44 -2.25 10.44 1.76
CA THR A 44 -2.42 10.93 0.38
C THR A 44 -1.87 9.91 -0.62
N MET A 45 -0.69 9.34 -0.35
CA MET A 45 -0.09 8.29 -1.16
C MET A 45 -0.92 7.00 -1.14
N ALA A 46 -1.45 6.60 0.02
CA ALA A 46 -2.34 5.44 0.15
C ALA A 46 -3.62 5.63 -0.69
N GLY A 47 -4.23 6.82 -0.65
CA GLY A 47 -5.41 7.13 -1.45
C GLY A 47 -5.14 7.12 -2.96
N ALA A 48 -4.04 7.75 -3.39
CA ALA A 48 -3.63 7.76 -4.79
C ALA A 48 -3.33 6.35 -5.32
N THR A 49 -2.59 5.55 -4.56
CA THR A 49 -2.28 4.16 -4.91
C THR A 49 -3.52 3.27 -4.91
N ALA A 50 -4.48 3.49 -4.01
CA ALA A 50 -5.76 2.78 -4.00
C ALA A 50 -6.56 3.04 -5.28
N PHE A 51 -6.70 4.32 -5.67
CA PHE A 51 -7.39 4.70 -6.90
C PHE A 51 -6.76 4.05 -8.13
N VAL A 52 -5.43 4.10 -8.24
CA VAL A 52 -4.68 3.49 -9.35
C VAL A 52 -4.82 1.97 -9.34
N LEU A 53 -4.69 1.31 -8.19
CA LEU A 53 -4.79 -0.15 -8.06
C LEU A 53 -6.16 -0.66 -8.48
N ILE A 54 -7.24 -0.01 -8.04
CA ILE A 54 -8.62 -0.39 -8.37
C ILE A 54 -8.87 -0.20 -9.87
N SER A 55 -8.51 0.96 -10.41
CA SER A 55 -8.74 1.29 -11.82
C SER A 55 -7.93 0.41 -12.76
N ALA A 56 -6.66 0.16 -12.43
CA ALA A 56 -5.79 -0.71 -13.23
C ALA A 56 -6.28 -2.16 -13.22
N ASN A 57 -6.67 -2.71 -12.07
CA ASN A 57 -7.18 -4.09 -11.99
C ASN A 57 -8.49 -4.25 -12.79
N LEU A 58 -9.37 -3.25 -12.78
CA LEU A 58 -10.61 -3.27 -13.56
C LEU A 58 -10.34 -3.30 -15.07
N ILE A 59 -9.49 -2.39 -15.58
CA ILE A 59 -9.14 -2.37 -17.00
C ILE A 59 -8.40 -3.64 -17.42
N ILE A 60 -7.45 -4.11 -16.62
CA ILE A 60 -6.66 -5.30 -16.95
C ILE A 60 -7.52 -6.56 -16.97
N SER A 61 -8.49 -6.69 -16.07
CA SER A 61 -9.45 -7.80 -16.07
C SER A 61 -10.36 -7.79 -17.31
N LEU A 62 -10.71 -6.60 -17.83
CA LEU A 62 -11.47 -6.46 -19.08
C LEU A 62 -10.66 -6.89 -20.31
N ILE A 63 -9.41 -6.47 -20.40
CA ILE A 63 -8.53 -6.74 -21.56
C ILE A 63 -7.82 -8.10 -21.48
N ARG A 64 -8.10 -8.92 -20.45
CA ARG A 64 -7.35 -10.14 -20.15
C ARG A 64 -7.27 -11.14 -21.32
N GLY A 65 -8.30 -11.19 -22.17
CA GLY A 65 -8.35 -12.08 -23.34
C GLY A 65 -7.37 -11.71 -24.46
N LEU A 66 -6.86 -10.47 -24.48
CA LEU A 66 -5.92 -9.98 -25.49
C LEU A 66 -4.45 -10.02 -25.01
N LEU A 67 -4.19 -10.41 -23.75
CA LEU A 67 -2.87 -10.37 -23.13
C LEU A 67 -1.97 -11.51 -23.64
N LYS A 68 -1.01 -11.17 -24.52
CA LYS A 68 0.09 -12.08 -24.88
C LYS A 68 1.12 -12.17 -23.74
N PRO A 69 1.65 -13.36 -23.41
CA PRO A 69 2.58 -13.54 -22.28
C PRO A 69 3.82 -12.63 -22.33
N HIS A 70 4.37 -12.40 -23.53
CA HIS A 70 5.62 -11.64 -23.70
C HIS A 70 5.44 -10.12 -23.53
N LEU A 71 4.21 -9.59 -23.68
CA LEU A 71 3.93 -8.15 -23.61
C LEU A 71 3.12 -7.76 -22.36
N ARG A 72 2.83 -8.73 -21.49
CA ARG A 72 1.91 -8.56 -20.36
C ARG A 72 2.36 -7.46 -19.39
N ILE A 73 3.61 -7.54 -18.93
CA ILE A 73 4.15 -6.56 -17.97
C ILE A 73 4.17 -5.15 -18.59
N LEU A 74 4.52 -5.03 -19.88
CA LEU A 74 4.51 -3.75 -20.60
C LEU A 74 3.10 -3.13 -20.61
N ILE A 75 2.07 -3.92 -20.94
CA ILE A 75 0.68 -3.45 -20.98
C ILE A 75 0.22 -3.01 -19.58
N PHE A 76 0.61 -3.74 -18.53
CA PHE A 76 0.29 -3.37 -17.15
C PHE A 76 0.90 -2.02 -16.79
N THR A 77 2.20 -1.85 -16.99
CA THR A 77 2.91 -0.62 -16.63
C THR A 77 2.38 0.59 -17.43
N LEU A 78 2.03 0.43 -18.70
CA LEU A 78 1.39 1.49 -19.49
C LEU A 78 0.02 1.87 -18.94
N THR A 79 -0.82 0.88 -18.63
CA THR A 79 -2.14 1.11 -18.04
C THR A 79 -2.00 1.85 -16.71
N ILE A 80 -1.10 1.39 -15.84
CA ILE A 80 -0.82 2.04 -14.55
C ILE A 80 -0.32 3.47 -14.77
N ALA A 81 0.63 3.71 -15.69
CA ALA A 81 1.17 5.03 -15.96
C ALA A 81 0.09 6.04 -16.40
N THR A 82 -0.89 5.61 -17.21
CA THR A 82 -2.00 6.47 -17.60
C THR A 82 -2.86 6.89 -16.40
N PHE A 83 -3.21 5.95 -15.51
CA PHE A 83 -3.98 6.26 -14.30
C PHE A 83 -3.20 7.07 -13.28
N VAL A 84 -1.89 6.83 -13.13
CA VAL A 84 -1.03 7.64 -12.28
C VAL A 84 -0.95 9.07 -12.80
N THR A 85 -0.89 9.28 -14.11
CA THR A 85 -0.89 10.63 -14.70
C THR A 85 -2.22 11.35 -14.44
N ILE A 86 -3.34 10.64 -14.52
CA ILE A 86 -4.66 11.20 -14.17
C ILE A 86 -4.70 11.59 -12.68
N ALA A 87 -4.20 10.72 -11.80
CA ALA A 87 -4.13 10.99 -10.36
C ALA A 87 -3.21 12.17 -10.03
N ASP A 88 -2.05 12.30 -10.70
CA ASP A 88 -1.14 13.44 -10.57
C ASP A 88 -1.85 14.76 -10.90
N ARG A 89 -2.54 14.82 -12.04
CA ARG A 89 -3.28 16.02 -12.44
C ARG A 89 -4.43 16.35 -11.49
N PHE A 90 -5.10 15.34 -10.95
CA PHE A 90 -6.14 15.52 -9.95
C PHE A 90 -5.58 16.10 -8.64
N LEU A 91 -4.44 15.58 -8.16
CA LEU A 91 -3.74 16.09 -6.99
C LEU A 91 -3.27 17.54 -7.17
N GLN A 92 -2.73 17.88 -8.33
CA GLN A 92 -2.31 19.26 -8.66
C GLN A 92 -3.48 20.25 -8.63
N ALA A 93 -4.69 19.80 -9.01
CA ALA A 93 -5.88 20.65 -9.07
C ALA A 93 -6.53 20.87 -7.69
N HIS A 94 -6.57 19.85 -6.83
CA HIS A 94 -7.27 19.93 -5.54
C HIS A 94 -6.35 20.19 -4.33
N MET A 95 -5.11 19.69 -4.34
CA MET A 95 -4.19 19.75 -3.20
C MET A 95 -2.75 20.08 -3.65
N TYR A 96 -2.54 21.33 -4.08
CA TYR A 96 -1.26 21.80 -4.62
C TYR A 96 -0.07 21.60 -3.67
N GLU A 97 -0.26 21.85 -2.37
CA GLU A 97 0.81 21.72 -1.38
C GLU A 97 1.27 20.27 -1.19
N MET A 98 0.31 19.34 -1.09
CA MET A 98 0.60 17.90 -1.05
C MET A 98 1.19 17.40 -2.37
N SER A 99 0.68 17.89 -3.51
CA SER A 99 1.23 17.56 -4.82
C SER A 99 2.69 18.01 -4.98
N LYS A 100 3.08 19.16 -4.42
CA LYS A 100 4.47 19.64 -4.46
C LYS A 100 5.40 18.74 -3.64
N GLN A 101 4.94 18.26 -2.48
CA GLN A 101 5.71 17.34 -1.63
C GLN A 101 5.79 15.93 -2.24
N LEU A 102 4.67 15.39 -2.74
CA LEU A 102 4.59 14.05 -3.32
C LEU A 102 5.08 13.98 -4.77
N GLY A 103 5.27 15.10 -5.46
CA GLY A 103 5.53 15.15 -6.89
C GLY A 103 6.70 14.28 -7.35
N SER A 104 7.77 14.22 -6.54
CA SER A 104 8.93 13.35 -6.81
C SER A 104 8.65 11.85 -6.58
N TYR A 105 7.65 11.53 -5.75
CA TYR A 105 7.26 10.18 -5.36
C TYR A 105 6.11 9.62 -6.20
N ILE A 106 5.36 10.45 -6.93
CA ILE A 106 4.27 9.99 -7.82
C ILE A 106 4.76 8.96 -8.86
N PRO A 107 5.93 9.12 -9.53
CA PRO A 107 6.47 8.09 -10.42
C PRO A 107 6.71 6.73 -9.73
N LEU A 108 6.95 6.70 -8.41
CA LEU A 108 7.10 5.44 -7.66
C LEU A 108 5.81 4.62 -7.60
N ILE A 109 4.65 5.24 -7.84
CA ILE A 109 3.37 4.52 -7.96
C ILE A 109 3.38 3.63 -9.20
N ILE A 110 3.96 4.10 -10.32
CA ILE A 110 4.00 3.36 -11.59
C ILE A 110 4.72 2.02 -11.42
N VAL A 111 5.84 2.06 -10.70
CA VAL A 111 6.69 0.89 -10.44
C VAL A 111 6.38 0.20 -9.10
N ASN A 112 5.24 0.51 -8.49
CA ASN A 112 4.87 -0.11 -7.22
C ASN A 112 4.60 -1.60 -7.42
N CYS A 113 5.40 -2.44 -6.76
CA CYS A 113 5.33 -3.88 -6.87
C CYS A 113 4.02 -4.49 -6.36
N ILE A 114 3.26 -3.81 -5.49
CA ILE A 114 1.89 -4.22 -5.13
C ILE A 114 0.96 -4.16 -6.35
N ILE A 115 1.04 -3.07 -7.12
CA ILE A 115 0.14 -2.87 -8.26
C ILE A 115 0.48 -3.88 -9.36
N ILE A 116 1.76 -4.02 -9.69
CA ILE A 116 2.21 -4.95 -10.73
C ILE A 116 1.87 -6.41 -10.37
N SER A 117 2.18 -6.85 -9.14
CA SER A 117 1.93 -8.23 -8.71
C SER A 117 0.45 -8.59 -8.70
N ARG A 118 -0.43 -7.67 -8.27
CA ARG A 118 -1.87 -7.91 -8.22
C ARG A 118 -2.52 -7.90 -9.59
N CYS A 119 -2.07 -7.03 -10.48
CA CYS A 119 -2.46 -7.07 -11.88
C CYS A 119 -2.11 -8.42 -12.53
N GLU A 120 -0.95 -8.99 -12.20
CA GLU A 120 -0.51 -10.28 -12.73
C GLU A 120 -1.25 -11.47 -12.11
N ILE A 121 -1.34 -11.54 -10.79
CA ILE A 121 -1.88 -12.72 -10.09
C ILE A 121 -3.41 -12.73 -10.12
N CYS A 122 -4.06 -11.57 -10.04
CA CYS A 122 -5.50 -11.44 -9.91
C CYS A 122 -6.13 -11.00 -11.23
N ALA A 123 -5.85 -9.79 -11.72
CA ALA A 123 -6.57 -9.25 -12.88
C ALA A 123 -6.36 -10.05 -14.18
N SER A 124 -5.16 -10.61 -14.40
CA SER A 124 -4.88 -11.38 -15.62
C SER A 124 -5.54 -12.77 -15.66
N LYS A 125 -6.00 -13.28 -14.50
CA LYS A 125 -6.50 -14.67 -14.36
C LYS A 125 -7.94 -14.76 -13.85
N GLN A 126 -8.48 -13.69 -13.26
CA GLN A 126 -9.77 -13.71 -12.59
C GLN A 126 -10.80 -12.75 -13.19
N ASN A 127 -12.08 -12.95 -12.84
CA ASN A 127 -13.19 -12.11 -13.27
C ASN A 127 -13.15 -10.73 -12.59
N ILE A 128 -13.86 -9.78 -13.18
CA ILE A 128 -13.85 -8.36 -12.77
C ILE A 128 -14.26 -8.20 -11.31
N GLY A 129 -15.33 -8.89 -10.86
CA GLY A 129 -15.82 -8.78 -9.49
C GLY A 129 -14.81 -9.29 -8.43
N THR A 130 -14.12 -10.40 -8.71
CA THR A 130 -13.09 -10.94 -7.81
C THR A 130 -11.82 -10.10 -7.81
N ALA A 131 -11.43 -9.54 -8.97
CA ALA A 131 -10.27 -8.66 -9.09
C ALA A 131 -10.50 -7.32 -8.39
N LEU A 132 -11.72 -6.77 -8.47
CA LEU A 132 -12.09 -5.53 -7.78
C LEU A 132 -12.06 -5.72 -6.26
N ALA A 133 -12.65 -6.79 -5.74
CA ALA A 133 -12.67 -7.06 -4.31
C ALA A 133 -11.24 -7.28 -3.73
N ASP A 134 -10.36 -7.95 -4.48
CA ASP A 134 -8.95 -8.08 -4.13
C ASP A 134 -8.23 -6.72 -4.13
N ALA A 135 -8.43 -5.89 -5.15
CA ALA A 135 -7.82 -4.57 -5.24
C ALA A 135 -8.24 -3.65 -4.08
N VAL A 136 -9.52 -3.66 -3.70
CA VAL A 136 -10.00 -2.88 -2.54
C VAL A 136 -9.41 -3.44 -1.23
N GLY A 137 -9.41 -4.75 -1.02
CA GLY A 137 -8.83 -5.36 0.17
C GLY A 137 -7.34 -5.04 0.33
N MET A 138 -6.56 -5.15 -0.76
CA MET A 138 -5.13 -4.89 -0.77
C MET A 138 -4.78 -3.41 -0.61
N SER A 139 -5.56 -2.51 -1.21
CA SER A 139 -5.35 -1.06 -1.04
C SER A 139 -5.65 -0.60 0.38
N LEU A 140 -6.71 -1.14 1.01
CA LEU A 140 -6.99 -0.89 2.42
C LEU A 140 -5.88 -1.45 3.32
N GLY A 141 -5.41 -2.66 3.07
CA GLY A 141 -4.29 -3.26 3.83
C GLY A 141 -2.99 -2.45 3.71
N PHE A 142 -2.70 -1.96 2.50
CA PHE A 142 -1.55 -1.06 2.25
C PHE A 142 -1.71 0.28 2.97
N GLY A 143 -2.90 0.89 2.90
CA GLY A 143 -3.19 2.15 3.60
C GLY A 143 -3.09 2.04 5.11
N LEU A 144 -3.61 0.96 5.70
CA LEU A 144 -3.50 0.70 7.14
C LEU A 144 -2.04 0.48 7.57
N ALA A 145 -1.26 -0.24 6.77
CA ALA A 145 0.16 -0.44 7.08
C ALA A 145 0.95 0.87 6.97
N LEU A 146 0.75 1.66 5.92
CA LEU A 146 1.33 3.01 5.80
C LEU A 146 0.96 3.90 6.99
N ALA A 147 -0.33 3.95 7.35
CA ALA A 147 -0.84 4.73 8.47
C ALA A 147 -0.20 4.32 9.79
N SER A 148 -0.02 3.01 10.04
CA SER A 148 0.61 2.51 11.26
C SER A 148 2.10 2.87 11.35
N ILE A 149 2.85 2.74 10.24
CA ILE A 149 4.27 3.10 10.19
C ILE A 149 4.41 4.62 10.34
N ALA A 150 3.61 5.40 9.63
CA ALA A 150 3.63 6.85 9.71
C ALA A 150 3.29 7.35 11.11
N THR A 151 2.29 6.76 11.77
CA THR A 151 1.93 7.10 13.16
C THR A 151 3.11 6.88 14.12
N VAL A 152 3.77 5.72 14.05
CA VAL A 152 4.94 5.44 14.91
C VAL A 152 6.09 6.40 14.61
N ARG A 153 6.34 6.71 13.32
CA ARG A 153 7.43 7.59 12.91
C ARG A 153 7.18 9.06 13.24
N GLU A 154 5.96 9.56 13.07
CA GLU A 154 5.59 10.95 13.34
C GLU A 154 5.61 11.25 14.84
N VAL A 155 5.03 10.34 15.66
CA VAL A 155 4.99 10.46 17.12
C VAL A 155 6.41 10.40 17.70
N LEU A 156 7.26 9.49 17.23
CA LEU A 156 8.62 9.35 17.76
C LEU A 156 9.62 10.35 17.17
N GLY A 157 9.36 10.88 15.98
CA GLY A 157 10.25 11.85 15.33
C GLY A 157 9.99 13.30 15.75
N SER A 158 8.72 13.71 15.80
CA SER A 158 8.29 15.11 15.98
C SER A 158 7.40 15.35 17.19
N GLY A 159 7.01 14.29 17.92
CA GLY A 159 6.08 14.41 19.04
C GLY A 159 4.63 14.77 18.66
N THR A 160 4.33 14.85 17.36
CA THR A 160 3.01 15.21 16.84
C THR A 160 2.27 13.99 16.29
N TRP A 161 0.95 14.04 16.32
CA TRP A 161 0.08 13.11 15.60
C TRP A 161 -0.95 13.93 14.86
N PHE A 162 -0.94 13.90 13.53
CA PHE A 162 -1.85 14.69 12.70
C PHE A 162 -1.73 16.20 12.97
N GLY A 163 -0.51 16.67 13.25
CA GLY A 163 -0.24 18.08 13.59
C GLY A 163 -0.71 18.53 14.99
N MET A 164 -1.29 17.64 15.79
CA MET A 164 -1.56 17.88 17.21
C MET A 164 -0.37 17.40 18.04
N SER A 165 0.15 18.26 18.93
CA SER A 165 1.24 17.89 19.85
C SER A 165 0.72 16.94 20.94
N VAL A 166 1.02 15.66 20.80
CA VAL A 166 0.61 14.62 21.76
C VAL A 166 1.66 14.45 22.86
N LEU A 167 2.91 14.81 22.58
CA LEU A 167 4.03 14.68 23.51
C LEU A 167 4.47 16.04 24.09
N PRO A 168 4.88 16.09 25.37
CA PRO A 168 5.35 17.32 26.00
C PRO A 168 6.65 17.82 25.36
N ALA A 169 6.83 19.14 25.29
CA ALA A 169 7.95 19.84 24.63
C ALA A 169 9.37 19.51 25.14
N ALA A 170 9.51 18.58 26.09
CA ALA A 170 10.76 18.07 26.62
C ALA A 170 11.30 16.83 25.88
N TRP A 171 10.56 16.28 24.92
CA TRP A 171 11.07 15.21 24.07
C TRP A 171 12.00 15.78 23.00
N PRO A 172 13.25 15.30 22.90
CA PRO A 172 14.15 15.73 21.83
C PRO A 172 13.62 15.22 20.49
N ASP A 173 13.53 16.09 19.50
CA ASP A 173 13.20 15.71 18.12
C ASP A 173 14.22 14.68 17.64
N TRP A 174 13.81 13.40 17.59
CA TRP A 174 14.64 12.33 17.06
C TRP A 174 14.60 12.40 15.54
N GLY A 175 15.34 13.37 14.98
CA GLY A 175 15.46 13.56 13.53
C GLY A 175 15.88 12.28 12.79
N ILE A 176 16.62 11.38 13.45
CA ILE A 176 16.99 10.05 12.92
C ILE A 176 15.78 9.20 12.49
N MET A 177 14.62 9.43 13.10
CA MET A 177 13.38 8.70 12.86
C MET A 177 12.68 9.12 11.55
N VAL A 178 12.89 10.38 11.15
CA VAL A 178 12.37 10.95 9.91
C VAL A 178 13.22 10.52 8.71
N LEU A 179 14.50 10.22 8.92
CA LEU A 179 15.40 9.71 7.89
C LEU A 179 15.11 8.23 7.52
N PRO A 180 15.60 7.75 6.36
CA PRO A 180 15.42 6.36 5.92
C PRO A 180 15.81 5.28 6.96
N PRO A 181 16.87 5.43 7.79
CA PRO A 181 17.20 4.45 8.83
C PRO A 181 16.06 4.24 9.84
N GLY A 182 15.33 5.31 10.20
CA GLY A 182 14.16 5.24 11.07
C GLY A 182 13.01 4.45 10.44
N ALA A 183 12.82 4.56 9.12
CA ALA A 183 11.83 3.79 8.39
C ALA A 183 12.12 2.28 8.44
N PHE A 184 13.39 1.89 8.26
CA PHE A 184 13.80 0.49 8.36
C PHE A 184 13.67 -0.07 9.78
N LEU A 185 14.05 0.70 10.81
CA LEU A 185 13.92 0.31 12.21
C LEU A 185 12.45 0.10 12.61
N THR A 186 11.58 1.06 12.28
CA THR A 186 10.15 0.98 12.59
C THR A 186 9.47 -0.16 11.86
N LEU A 187 9.79 -0.36 10.58
CA LEU A 187 9.31 -1.50 9.82
C LEU A 187 9.75 -2.83 10.45
N GLY A 188 11.02 -2.97 10.81
CA GLY A 188 11.55 -4.18 11.42
C GLY A 188 10.89 -4.52 12.76
N LEU A 189 10.69 -3.50 13.62
CA LEU A 189 10.00 -3.66 14.90
C LEU A 189 8.52 -4.04 14.71
N LEU A 190 7.81 -3.37 13.82
CA LEU A 190 6.40 -3.67 13.53
C LEU A 190 6.25 -5.05 12.89
N LEU A 191 7.14 -5.43 11.98
CA LEU A 191 7.18 -6.76 11.38
C LEU A 191 7.39 -7.85 12.44
N GLY A 192 8.35 -7.64 13.36
CA GLY A 192 8.61 -8.55 14.48
C GLY A 192 7.39 -8.69 15.41
N LEU A 193 6.72 -7.58 15.71
CA LEU A 193 5.51 -7.55 16.53
C LEU A 193 4.35 -8.29 15.87
N VAL A 194 4.11 -8.05 14.58
CA VAL A 194 3.06 -8.74 13.81
C VAL A 194 3.33 -10.24 13.75
N ASN A 195 4.58 -10.64 13.51
CA ASN A 195 4.95 -12.06 13.47
C ASN A 195 4.77 -12.73 14.84
N TRP A 196 5.19 -12.06 15.92
CA TRP A 196 5.03 -12.55 17.28
C TRP A 196 3.55 -12.71 17.69
N LEU A 197 2.70 -11.75 17.33
CA LEU A 197 1.25 -11.87 17.53
C LEU A 197 0.65 -13.01 16.69
N GLY A 198 1.15 -13.22 15.46
CA GLY A 198 0.75 -14.33 14.59
C GLY A 198 1.06 -15.70 15.19
N ASP A 199 2.28 -15.87 15.73
CA ASP A 199 2.70 -17.12 16.37
C ASP A 199 1.93 -17.41 17.67
N ARG A 200 1.61 -16.38 18.47
CA ARG A 200 0.74 -16.53 19.64
C ARG A 200 -0.67 -17.00 19.27
N LYS A 201 -1.22 -16.51 18.15
CA LYS A 201 -2.55 -16.91 17.69
C LYS A 201 -2.58 -18.36 17.17
N LYS A 202 -1.48 -18.82 16.54
CA LYS A 202 -1.30 -20.24 16.18
C LYS A 202 -1.16 -21.15 17.42
N SER A 203 -0.43 -20.70 18.44
CA SER A 203 -0.25 -21.45 19.69
C SER A 203 -1.53 -21.60 20.51
N THR A 204 -2.54 -20.74 20.31
CA THR A 204 -3.83 -20.79 21.05
C THR A 204 -4.91 -21.56 20.27
N GLY A 205 -4.67 -21.87 18.98
CA GLY A 205 -5.62 -22.55 18.09
C GLY A 205 -5.29 -24.02 17.82
N THR A 206 -4.48 -24.67 18.65
CA THR A 206 -4.28 -26.13 18.60
C THR A 206 -5.10 -26.81 19.69
N GLN A 207 -6.42 -26.88 19.45
CA GLN A 207 -7.27 -28.02 19.82
C GLN A 207 -8.25 -28.24 18.67
#